data_AF-A0A431HLY7-F1
#
_entry.id   AF-A0A431HLY7-F1
#
_cell.length_a   1.000
_cell.length_b   1.000
_cell.length_c   1.000
_cell.angle_alpha   90.00
_cell.angle_beta   90.00
_cell.angle_gamma   90.00
#
_symmetry.space_group_name_H-M   'P 1'
#
loop_
_entity.id
_entity.type
_entity.pdbx_description
1 polymer ?
#
loop_
_entity_poly.entity_id
_entity_poly.type
_entity_poly.pdbx_seq_one_letter_code
_entity_poly.pdbx_strand_id
1 'polypeptide(L)' 'MSKKTLLVTGGAGFIGSSVVRQLINSSDYNVVNIDKLTYAGNLESLKSISDNPRYKFEQVDICDK' A
#
# COMPACT_ATOMS: atom_id res chain seq x y z
N MET A 1 7.17 1.31 -22.56
CA MET A 1 6.77 2.33 -21.56
C MET A 1 7.38 1.97 -20.21
N SER A 2 7.80 2.95 -19.40
CA SER A 2 8.19 2.66 -18.01
C SER A 2 6.96 2.33 -17.15
N LYS A 3 7.10 1.39 -16.23
CA LYS A 3 6.06 1.10 -15.23
C LYS A 3 5.91 2.31 -14.30
N LYS A 4 4.69 2.81 -14.12
CA LYS A 4 4.42 3.91 -13.18
C LYS A 4 4.37 3.38 -11.75
N THR A 5 4.81 4.21 -10.81
CA THR A 5 4.72 3.94 -9.37
C THR A 5 3.63 4.81 -8.76
N LEU A 6 2.77 4.19 -7.95
CA LEU A 6 1.71 4.87 -7.21
C LEU A 6 2.06 4.85 -5.72
N LEU A 7 2.01 6.03 -5.11
CA LEU A 7 2.10 6.20 -3.66
C LEU A 7 0.68 6.16 -3.08
N VAL A 8 0.42 5.25 -2.16
CA VAL A 8 -0.85 5.13 -1.44
C VAL A 8 -0.59 5.47 0.02
N THR A 9 -1.29 6.47 0.55
CA THR A 9 -1.25 6.81 1.96
C THR A 9 -2.43 6.18 2.69
N GLY A 10 -2.23 5.71 3.92
CA GLY A 10 -3.31 5.04 4.68
C GLY A 10 -3.72 3.68 4.10
N GLY A 11 -2.83 3.01 3.36
CA GLY A 11 -3.14 1.78 2.65
C GLY A 11 -3.30 0.54 3.54
N ALA A 12 -3.07 0.64 4.85
CA ALA A 12 -3.43 -0.42 5.80
C ALA A 12 -4.86 -0.28 6.35
N GLY A 13 -5.58 0.81 6.03
CA GLY A 13 -6.98 0.99 6.40
C GLY A 13 -7.97 0.20 5.52
N PHE A 14 -9.28 0.31 5.80
CA PHE A 14 -10.32 -0.45 5.11
C PHE A 14 -10.35 -0.21 3.58
N ILE A 15 -10.51 1.05 3.16
CA ILE A 15 -10.53 1.41 1.73
C ILE A 15 -9.13 1.29 1.14
N GLY A 16 -8.12 1.80 1.85
CA GLY A 16 -6.72 1.81 1.40
C GLY A 16 -6.21 0.41 1.06
N SER A 17 -6.45 -0.58 1.91
CA SER A 17 -6.01 -1.97 1.66
C SER A 17 -6.73 -2.62 0.49
N SER A 18 -7.98 -2.24 0.23
CA SER A 18 -8.73 -2.70 -0.94
C SER A 18 -8.16 -2.10 -2.24
N VAL A 19 -7.83 -0.80 -2.22
CA VAL A 19 -7.18 -0.11 -3.35
C VAL A 19 -5.80 -0.73 -3.63
N VAL A 20 -4.97 -0.92 -2.60
CA VAL A 20 -3.64 -1.54 -2.76
C VAL A 20 -3.75 -2.93 -3.39
N ARG A 21 -4.63 -3.79 -2.86
CA ARG A 21 -4.85 -5.14 -3.42
C ARG A 21 -5.33 -5.08 -4.87
N GLN A 22 -6.25 -4.18 -5.19
CA GLN A 22 -6.76 -4.01 -6.56
C GLN A 22 -5.66 -3.53 -7.52
N LEU A 23 -4.82 -2.57 -7.11
CA LEU A 23 -3.71 -2.08 -7.93
C LEU A 23 -2.68 -3.19 -8.20
N ILE A 24 -2.34 -3.98 -7.18
CA ILE A 24 -1.41 -5.11 -7.35
C ILE A 24 -2.00 -6.19 -8.28
N ASN A 25 -3.29 -6.52 -8.13
CA ASN A 25 -3.89 -7.65 -8.85
C ASN A 25 -4.39 -7.30 -10.26
N SER A 26 -4.76 -6.04 -10.52
CA SER A 26 -5.48 -5.65 -11.75
C SER A 26 -4.73 -4.63 -12.60
N SER A 27 -3.49 -4.28 -12.24
CA SER A 27 -2.67 -3.35 -13.02
C SER A 27 -1.21 -3.77 -13.04
N ASP A 28 -0.40 -3.05 -13.82
CA ASP A 28 1.05 -3.23 -13.91
C ASP A 28 1.86 -2.24 -13.05
N TYR A 29 1.18 -1.46 -12.20
CA TYR A 29 1.84 -0.45 -11.36
C TYR A 29 2.69 -1.07 -10.26
N ASN A 30 3.74 -0.34 -9.87
CA ASN A 30 4.36 -0.52 -8.57
C ASN A 30 3.55 0.27 -7.55
N VAL A 31 3.38 -0.28 -6.34
CA VAL A 31 2.62 0.36 -5.26
C VAL A 31 3.54 0.51 -4.05
N VAL A 32 3.73 1.75 -3.63
CA VAL A 32 4.36 2.09 -2.36
C VAL A 32 3.24 2.51 -1.41
N ASN A 33 2.99 1.69 -0.39
CA ASN A 33 2.04 2.00 0.66
C ASN A 33 2.77 2.62 1.85
N ILE A 34 2.42 3.86 2.20
CA ILE A 34 2.87 4.49 3.45
C ILE A 34 1.70 4.59 4.41
N ASP A 35 1.91 4.11 5.64
CA ASP A 35 0.88 4.16 6.68
C ASP A 35 1.53 4.35 8.04
N LYS A 36 0.92 5.18 8.88
CA LYS A 36 1.37 5.40 10.26
C LYS A 36 1.04 4.20 11.17
N LEU A 37 0.16 3.30 10.73
CA LEU A 37 -0.42 2.22 11.51
C LEU A 37 -1.07 2.73 12.80
N THR A 38 -1.99 3.70 12.63
CA THR A 38 -2.87 4.16 13.71
C THR A 38 -3.96 3.12 14.01
N TYR A 39 -4.93 3.45 14.88
CA TYR A 39 -5.96 2.51 15.35
C TYR A 39 -6.72 1.76 14.22
N ALA A 40 -6.85 2.38 13.04
CA ALA A 40 -7.59 1.82 11.91
C ALA A 40 -6.71 1.03 10.91
N GLY A 41 -5.39 1.02 11.10
CA GLY A 41 -4.44 0.32 10.22
C GLY A 41 -4.28 -1.15 10.62
N ASN A 42 -4.41 -2.06 9.66
CA ASN A 42 -4.23 -3.50 9.88
C ASN A 42 -3.47 -4.18 8.73
N LEU A 43 -2.23 -4.61 9.00
CA LEU A 43 -1.37 -5.30 8.03
C LEU A 43 -1.89 -6.66 7.58
N GLU A 44 -2.74 -7.34 8.37
CA GLU A 44 -3.37 -8.60 7.94
C GLU A 44 -4.22 -8.40 6.68
N SER A 45 -4.78 -7.19 6.47
CA SER A 45 -5.53 -6.83 5.26
C SER A 45 -4.67 -6.85 3.97
N LEU A 46 -3.35 -6.80 4.11
CA LEU A 46 -2.37 -6.70 3.03
C LEU A 46 -1.55 -7.99 2.85
N LYS A 47 -1.76 -8.98 3.73
CA LYS A 47 -0.98 -10.24 3.78
C LYS A 47 -0.92 -10.96 2.44
N SER A 48 -2.03 -11.00 1.71
CA SER A 48 -2.13 -11.68 0.40
C SER A 48 -1.26 -11.08 -0.70
N ILE A 49 -0.78 -9.84 -0.53
CA ILE A 49 0.07 -9.15 -1.51
C ILE A 49 1.43 -8.74 -0.93
N SER A 50 1.72 -9.11 0.32
CA SER A 50 2.91 -8.67 1.06
C SER A 50 4.23 -9.09 0.40
N ASP A 51 4.28 -10.29 -0.20
CA ASP A 51 5.46 -10.81 -0.91
C ASP A 51 5.50 -10.42 -2.39
N ASN A 52 4.55 -9.61 -2.88
CA ASN A 52 4.55 -9.21 -4.28
C ASN A 52 5.72 -8.25 -4.56
N PRO A 53 6.59 -8.50 -5.55
CA PRO A 53 7.76 -7.65 -5.82
C PRO A 53 7.39 -6.20 -6.22
N ARG A 54 6.15 -5.97 -6.65
CA ARG A 54 5.62 -4.64 -7.00
C ARG A 54 5.00 -3.91 -5.81
N TYR A 55 4.87 -4.57 -4.66
CA TYR A 55 4.38 -3.98 -3.43
C TYR A 55 5.53 -3.63 -2.50
N LYS A 56 5.49 -2.41 -1.96
CA LYS A 56 6.37 -1.96 -0.89
C LYS A 56 5.53 -1.30 0.20
N PHE A 57 5.90 -1.55 1.44
CA PHE A 57 5.27 -0.97 2.62
C PHE A 57 6.31 -0.25 3.44
N GLU A 58 6.02 0.98 3.85
CA GLU A 58 6.82 1.74 4.80
C GLU A 58 5.91 2.28 5.90
N GLN A 59 6.31 2.08 7.15
CA GLN A 59 5.59 2.64 8.29
C GLN A 59 6.06 4.07 8.53
N VAL A 60 5.30 5.06 8.04
CA VAL A 60 5.68 6.48 8.03
C VAL A 60 4.48 7.34 8.39
N ASP A 61 4.69 8.37 9.21
CA ASP A 61 3.72 9.44 9.37
C ASP A 61 3.89 10.45 8.22
N ILE A 62 2.81 10.71 7.47
CA ILE A 62 2.82 11.72 6.40
C ILE A 62 3.05 13.15 6.93
N CYS A 63 2.99 13.34 8.24
CA CYS A 63 3.29 14.59 8.92
C CYS A 63 4.76 14.71 9.39
N ASP A 64 5.57 13.65 9.26
CA ASP A 64 7.01 13.70 9.58
C ASP A 64 7.73 14.62 8.59
N LYS A 65 8.69 15.41 9.11
CA LYS A 65 9.43 16.45 8.37
C LYS A 65 10.88 16.06 8.10
#